data_AF-A0A0D8MRQ7-F1
#
_entry.id   AF-A0A0D8MRQ7-F1
#
_cell.length_a   1.000
_cell.length_b   1.000
_cell.length_c   1.000
_cell.angle_alpha   90.00
_cell.angle_beta   90.00
_cell.angle_gamma   90.00
#
_symmetry.space_group_name_H-M   'P 1'
#
loop_
_entity.id
_entity.type
_entity.pdbx_description
1 polymer ?
#
loop_
_entity_poly.entity_id
_entity_poly.type
_entity_poly.pdbx_seq_one_letter_code
_entity_poly.pdbx_strand_id
1 'polypeptide(L)'
;MKKLCLAAMVATVLVGCNAGDEVVEHGGIDINNMSQADLQGYADVTADAVTVVARAAQDCATGLAVGNTNQCDIPEIQGNIDIAVAKGSVKVERQQNEIIIHTPTAMQFTTHNAITNGEVITLSFNNTTDDDYIMTMNDYGQIMFKGMLINTAESNAKYWSTEAKAPFTYKYDANTVHPYLTKGNGVITGKDNQHFNWYADDEGHISVAR
;
A
#
# COMPACT_ATOMS: atom_id res chain seq x y z
N MET A 1 -48.24 20.85 -0.77
CA MET A 1 -47.75 19.46 -0.61
C MET A 1 -46.88 19.10 -1.80
N LYS A 2 -45.60 18.77 -1.57
CA LYS A 2 -44.76 17.81 -2.30
C LYS A 2 -43.37 17.87 -1.66
N LYS A 3 -43.17 17.02 -0.64
CA LYS A 3 -41.84 16.74 -0.07
C LYS A 3 -41.15 15.80 -1.06
N LEU A 4 -40.07 16.26 -1.69
CA LEU A 4 -39.16 15.41 -2.44
C LEU A 4 -38.27 14.70 -1.41
N CYS A 5 -38.62 13.45 -1.08
CA CYS A 5 -37.69 12.56 -0.41
C CYS A 5 -36.61 12.20 -1.42
N LEU A 6 -35.43 12.79 -1.25
CA LEU A 6 -34.20 12.32 -1.89
C LEU A 6 -33.92 10.93 -1.30
N ALA A 7 -34.27 9.89 -2.05
CA ALA A 7 -33.84 8.54 -1.73
C ALA A 7 -32.33 8.48 -2.00
N ALA A 8 -31.54 8.57 -0.93
CA ALA A 8 -30.14 8.16 -0.97
C ALA A 8 -30.14 6.67 -1.33
N MET A 9 -29.72 6.35 -2.55
CA MET A 9 -29.36 5.00 -2.92
C MET A 9 -28.10 4.63 -2.12
N VAL A 10 -28.31 4.11 -0.91
CA VAL A 10 -27.32 3.29 -0.24
C VAL A 10 -27.23 2.03 -1.08
N ALA A 11 -26.28 2.02 -2.03
CA ALA A 11 -25.87 0.79 -2.68
C ALA A 11 -25.19 -0.07 -1.60
N THR A 12 -26.01 -0.84 -0.87
CA THR A 12 -25.55 -2.01 -0.14
C THR A 12 -25.10 -3.03 -1.19
N VAL A 13 -23.87 -2.88 -1.67
CA VAL A 13 -23.20 -3.97 -2.38
C VAL A 13 -22.96 -5.04 -1.32
N LEU A 14 -23.52 -6.23 -1.55
CA LEU A 14 -23.17 -7.44 -0.81
C LEU A 14 -21.66 -7.66 -1.02
N VAL A 15 -20.85 -7.21 -0.06
CA VAL A 15 -19.40 -7.33 -0.06
C VAL A 15 -19.06 -8.78 0.31
N GLY A 16 -19.10 -9.67 -0.68
CA GLY A 16 -18.41 -10.97 -0.63
C GLY A 16 -16.92 -10.75 -0.89
N CYS A 17 -16.07 -11.66 -0.41
CA CYS A 17 -14.60 -11.64 -0.57
C CYS A 17 -14.17 -11.07 -1.94
N ASN A 18 -13.21 -10.14 -1.94
CA ASN A 18 -12.56 -9.51 -3.12
C ASN A 18 -13.06 -8.13 -3.55
N ALA A 19 -13.74 -7.36 -2.69
CA ALA A 19 -14.21 -6.02 -3.04
C ALA A 19 -13.09 -5.04 -3.44
N GLY A 20 -11.85 -5.27 -2.99
CA GLY A 20 -10.69 -4.53 -3.46
C GLY A 20 -10.34 -4.83 -4.92
N ASP A 21 -10.29 -6.12 -5.29
CA ASP A 21 -9.90 -6.55 -6.64
C ASP A 21 -10.96 -6.15 -7.68
N GLU A 22 -12.26 -6.19 -7.33
CA GLU A 22 -13.35 -5.72 -8.22
C GLU A 22 -13.26 -4.22 -8.53
N VAL A 23 -12.91 -3.40 -7.54
CA VAL A 23 -12.74 -1.94 -7.72
C VAL A 23 -11.56 -1.65 -8.64
N VAL A 24 -10.48 -2.41 -8.52
CA VAL A 24 -9.31 -2.31 -9.40
C VAL A 24 -9.65 -2.78 -10.81
N GLU A 25 -10.39 -3.88 -10.97
CA GLU A 25 -10.75 -4.39 -12.29
C GLU A 25 -11.58 -3.38 -13.11
N HIS A 26 -12.48 -2.64 -12.47
CA HIS A 26 -13.37 -1.70 -13.16
C HIS A 26 -12.92 -0.23 -13.15
N GLY A 27 -12.22 0.20 -12.10
CA GLY A 27 -11.76 1.58 -11.90
C GLY A 27 -10.24 1.75 -11.99
N GLY A 28 -9.51 0.67 -12.23
CA GLY A 28 -8.06 0.66 -12.15
C GLY A 28 -7.34 1.42 -13.25
N ILE A 29 -6.04 1.57 -13.04
CA ILE A 29 -5.13 2.17 -14.01
C ILE A 29 -5.04 1.34 -15.31
N ASP A 30 -4.87 2.01 -16.46
CA ASP A 30 -4.78 1.40 -17.79
C ASP A 30 -3.32 1.09 -18.16
N ILE A 31 -2.78 0.04 -17.55
CA ILE A 31 -1.36 -0.38 -17.65
C ILE A 31 -0.92 -0.60 -19.10
N ASN A 32 -1.78 -1.16 -19.95
CA ASN A 32 -1.42 -1.43 -21.34
C ASN A 32 -1.05 -0.16 -22.12
N ASN A 33 -1.67 0.97 -21.76
CA ASN A 33 -1.47 2.27 -22.39
C ASN A 33 -0.42 3.17 -21.68
N MET A 34 0.25 2.66 -20.64
CA MET A 34 1.27 3.39 -19.89
C MET A 34 2.65 3.35 -20.55
N SER A 35 3.40 4.44 -20.47
CA SER A 35 4.82 4.43 -20.84
C SER A 35 5.66 3.66 -19.82
N GLN A 36 6.89 3.28 -20.17
CA GLN A 36 7.83 2.66 -19.21
C GLN A 36 8.09 3.56 -17.99
N ALA A 37 8.12 4.88 -18.20
CA ALA A 37 8.30 5.86 -17.12
C ALA A 37 7.08 5.89 -16.18
N ASP A 38 5.86 5.74 -16.73
CA ASP A 38 4.66 5.67 -15.90
C ASP A 38 4.65 4.39 -15.04
N LEU A 39 4.98 3.25 -15.63
CA LEU A 39 5.10 1.98 -14.91
C LEU A 39 6.11 2.09 -13.76
N GLN A 40 7.26 2.71 -14.04
CA GLN A 40 8.28 2.97 -13.03
C GLN A 40 7.74 3.84 -11.89
N GLY A 41 7.05 4.95 -12.21
CA GLY A 41 6.49 5.85 -11.19
C GLY A 41 5.48 5.17 -10.27
N TYR A 42 4.61 4.30 -10.82
CA TYR A 42 3.69 3.51 -9.99
C TYR A 42 4.42 2.50 -9.09
N ALA A 43 5.49 1.87 -9.59
CA ALA A 43 6.29 0.95 -8.80
C ALA A 43 7.05 1.66 -7.67
N ASP A 44 7.68 2.80 -7.95
CA ASP A 44 8.43 3.60 -6.96
C ASP A 44 7.51 4.03 -5.81
N VAL A 45 6.36 4.63 -6.15
CA VAL A 45 5.35 5.05 -5.17
C VAL A 45 4.84 3.88 -4.32
N THR A 46 4.65 2.72 -4.96
CA THR A 46 4.18 1.52 -4.26
C THR A 46 5.23 1.02 -3.28
N ALA A 47 6.49 0.94 -3.71
CA ALA A 47 7.62 0.54 -2.87
C ALA A 47 7.78 1.48 -1.67
N ASP A 48 7.70 2.79 -1.91
CA ASP A 48 7.77 3.82 -0.88
C ASP A 48 6.64 3.69 0.16
N ALA A 49 5.39 3.55 -0.30
CA ALA A 49 4.24 3.42 0.59
C ALA A 49 4.33 2.15 1.46
N VAL A 50 4.69 1.01 0.86
CA VAL A 50 4.93 -0.27 1.56
C VAL A 50 6.02 -0.11 2.62
N THR A 51 7.12 0.54 2.24
CA THR A 51 8.29 0.75 3.11
C THR A 51 7.96 1.58 4.34
N VAL A 52 7.17 2.64 4.17
CA VAL A 52 6.76 3.51 5.28
C VAL A 52 5.82 2.77 6.24
N VAL A 53 4.88 1.97 5.72
CA VAL A 53 4.04 1.11 6.58
C VAL A 53 4.88 0.09 7.34
N ALA A 54 5.82 -0.55 6.66
CA ALA A 54 6.73 -1.51 7.28
C ALA A 54 7.54 -0.89 8.42
N ARG A 55 8.07 0.32 8.21
CA ARG A 55 8.79 1.07 9.26
C ARG A 55 7.91 1.31 10.48
N ALA A 56 6.72 1.88 10.25
CA ALA A 56 5.83 2.22 11.33
C ALA A 56 5.31 0.99 12.09
N ALA A 57 5.13 -0.13 11.39
CA ALA A 57 4.77 -1.40 12.00
C ALA A 57 5.90 -1.95 12.89
N GLN A 58 7.17 -1.86 12.47
CA GLN A 58 8.31 -2.23 13.33
C GLN A 58 8.35 -1.40 14.60
N ASP A 59 8.22 -0.07 14.47
CA ASP A 59 8.20 0.83 15.62
C ASP A 59 7.01 0.49 16.54
N CYS A 60 5.83 0.23 15.98
CA CYS A 60 4.62 -0.14 16.74
C CYS A 60 4.70 -1.50 17.44
N ALA A 61 5.44 -2.45 16.87
CA ALA A 61 5.64 -3.79 17.42
C ALA A 61 6.77 -3.87 18.45
N THR A 62 7.50 -2.78 18.69
CA THR A 62 8.64 -2.77 19.63
C THR A 62 8.20 -3.17 21.04
N GLY A 63 8.78 -4.26 21.56
CA GLY A 63 8.45 -4.79 22.89
C GLY A 63 7.11 -5.51 22.98
N LEU A 64 6.41 -5.74 21.86
CA LEU A 64 5.15 -6.47 21.83
C LEU A 64 5.38 -7.98 22.05
N ALA A 65 4.73 -8.56 23.05
CA ALA A 65 4.80 -9.99 23.33
C ALA A 65 4.04 -10.82 22.27
N VAL A 66 4.48 -12.06 22.04
CA VAL A 66 3.78 -13.01 21.15
C VAL A 66 2.33 -13.22 21.61
N GLY A 67 1.40 -13.20 20.67
CA GLY A 67 -0.04 -13.31 20.91
C GLY A 67 -0.73 -11.99 21.26
N ASN A 68 0.02 -10.89 21.41
CA ASN A 68 -0.55 -9.57 21.66
C ASN A 68 -0.67 -8.76 20.38
N THR A 69 -1.55 -7.76 20.43
CA THR A 69 -1.75 -6.77 19.38
C THR A 69 -1.44 -5.37 19.91
N ASN A 70 -1.02 -4.48 19.02
CA ASN A 70 -0.89 -3.05 19.30
C ASN A 70 -1.42 -2.25 18.11
N GLN A 71 -1.95 -1.05 18.35
CA GLN A 71 -2.35 -0.13 17.30
C GLN A 71 -1.68 1.21 17.55
N CYS A 72 -1.04 1.75 16.51
CA CYS A 72 -0.31 3.00 16.58
C CYS A 72 -0.79 3.95 15.49
N ASP A 73 -1.09 5.17 15.89
CA ASP A 73 -1.23 6.27 14.94
C ASP A 73 0.16 6.63 14.41
N ILE A 74 0.25 6.87 13.10
CA ILE A 74 1.51 7.22 12.48
C ILE A 74 1.56 8.74 12.42
N PRO A 75 2.50 9.38 13.16
CA PRO A 75 2.65 10.82 13.09
C PRO A 75 3.05 11.20 11.66
N GLU A 76 2.72 12.43 11.27
CA GLU A 76 3.19 12.98 9.99
C GLU A 76 4.72 12.88 9.94
N ILE A 77 5.26 12.04 9.04
CA ILE A 77 6.70 11.89 8.89
C ILE A 77 7.14 12.89 7.81
N GLN A 78 7.78 13.97 8.25
CA GLN A 78 8.52 14.88 7.39
C GLN A 78 9.99 14.46 7.36
N GLY A 79 10.51 14.09 6.19
CA GLY A 79 11.87 13.58 6.03
C GLY A 79 12.30 13.52 4.57
N ASN A 80 13.54 13.11 4.32
CA ASN A 80 14.15 13.01 2.98
C ASN A 80 13.72 11.73 2.25
N ILE A 81 12.40 11.48 2.25
CA ILE A 81 11.75 10.33 1.62
C ILE A 81 10.82 10.93 0.55
N ASP A 82 10.76 10.33 -0.64
CA ASP A 82 9.95 10.84 -1.76
C ASP A 82 8.42 10.76 -1.48
N ILE A 83 8.06 10.13 -0.36
CA ILE A 83 6.72 10.02 0.20
C ILE A 83 6.68 10.49 1.66
N ALA A 84 5.69 11.29 2.03
CA ALA A 84 5.43 11.73 3.41
C ALA A 84 4.07 11.20 3.89
N VAL A 85 4.00 10.70 5.12
CA VAL A 85 2.73 10.25 5.72
C VAL A 85 1.88 11.46 6.05
N ALA A 86 0.67 11.55 5.51
CA ALA A 86 -0.28 12.59 5.87
C ALA A 86 -1.18 12.16 7.04
N LYS A 87 -1.63 10.90 7.05
CA LYS A 87 -2.52 10.35 8.09
C LYS A 87 -2.58 8.83 8.01
N GLY A 88 -2.77 8.17 9.15
CA GLY A 88 -3.23 6.79 9.18
C GLY A 88 -2.81 6.08 10.46
N SER A 89 -3.15 4.81 10.54
CA SER A 89 -2.81 3.96 11.70
C SER A 89 -2.42 2.58 11.22
N VAL A 90 -1.45 1.97 11.90
CA VAL A 90 -1.13 0.54 11.75
C VAL A 90 -1.61 -0.22 12.97
N LYS A 91 -2.12 -1.43 12.73
CA LYS A 91 -2.35 -2.43 13.77
C LYS A 91 -1.43 -3.61 13.50
N VAL A 92 -0.68 -3.99 14.52
CA VAL A 92 0.26 -5.11 14.48
C VAL A 92 -0.21 -6.22 15.39
N GLU A 93 -0.05 -7.45 14.94
CA GLU A 93 -0.22 -8.67 15.74
C GLU A 93 1.09 -9.44 15.74
N ARG A 94 1.64 -9.72 16.92
CA ARG A 94 2.90 -10.46 17.05
C ARG A 94 2.65 -11.96 17.04
N GLN A 95 3.12 -12.63 16.01
CA GLN A 95 3.24 -14.09 15.96
C GLN A 95 4.63 -14.53 16.43
N GLN A 96 4.86 -15.84 16.46
CA GLN A 96 6.10 -16.42 16.98
C GLN A 96 7.36 -15.89 16.28
N ASN A 97 7.33 -15.76 14.94
CA ASN A 97 8.48 -15.42 14.10
C ASN A 97 8.23 -14.25 13.14
N GLU A 98 7.07 -13.61 13.26
CA GLU A 98 6.64 -12.53 12.37
C GLU A 98 5.64 -11.60 13.05
N ILE A 99 5.41 -10.46 12.41
CA ILE A 99 4.28 -9.58 12.70
C ILE A 99 3.32 -9.59 11.52
N ILE A 100 2.03 -9.65 11.81
CA ILE A 100 0.96 -9.39 10.85
C ILE A 100 0.59 -7.91 10.98
N ILE A 101 0.50 -7.22 9.85
CA ILE A 101 0.36 -5.79 9.76
C ILE A 101 -0.91 -5.49 8.97
N HIS A 102 -1.80 -4.73 9.60
CA HIS A 102 -3.02 -4.21 9.00
C HIS A 102 -3.02 -2.69 9.06
N THR A 103 -3.81 -2.07 8.20
CA THR A 103 -4.13 -0.63 8.27
C THR A 103 -5.63 -0.47 8.58
N PRO A 104 -6.04 -0.45 9.87
CA PRO A 104 -7.45 -0.33 10.24
C PRO A 104 -8.12 0.91 9.64
N THR A 105 -7.33 1.97 9.46
CA THR A 105 -7.64 3.09 8.58
C THR A 105 -6.61 3.12 7.48
N ALA A 106 -7.05 3.35 6.25
CA ALA A 106 -6.16 3.37 5.11
C ALA A 106 -5.10 4.49 5.26
N MET A 107 -3.85 4.16 4.97
CA MET A 107 -2.69 5.03 5.14
C MET A 107 -2.64 6.05 4.02
N GLN A 108 -2.69 7.33 4.35
CA GLN A 108 -2.60 8.44 3.41
C GLN A 108 -1.20 9.00 3.35
N PHE A 109 -0.73 9.22 2.15
CA PHE A 109 0.59 9.73 1.82
C PHE A 109 0.50 10.89 0.85
N THR A 110 1.48 11.77 0.90
CA THR A 110 1.73 12.77 -0.14
C THR A 110 3.08 12.47 -0.79
N THR A 111 3.15 12.61 -2.11
CA THR A 111 4.39 12.40 -2.85
C THR A 111 4.47 13.37 -4.02
N HIS A 112 5.68 13.78 -4.38
CA HIS A 112 5.95 14.72 -5.47
C HIS A 112 6.39 14.02 -6.77
N ASN A 113 6.16 12.71 -6.90
CA ASN A 113 6.48 11.97 -8.13
C ASN A 113 5.66 12.49 -9.33
N ALA A 114 6.15 12.37 -10.55
CA ALA A 114 5.47 12.81 -11.78
C ALA A 114 4.05 12.22 -11.95
N ILE A 115 3.78 11.02 -11.43
CA ILE A 115 2.46 10.36 -11.50
C ILE A 115 1.45 10.95 -10.52
N THR A 116 1.93 11.68 -9.51
CA THR A 116 1.12 12.10 -8.37
C THR A 116 1.23 13.59 -8.10
N ASN A 117 2.29 14.29 -8.51
CA ASN A 117 2.43 15.75 -8.48
C ASN A 117 1.88 16.44 -7.20
N GLY A 118 2.17 15.89 -6.00
CA GLY A 118 1.68 16.41 -4.72
C GLY A 118 0.31 15.88 -4.27
N GLU A 119 -0.25 14.91 -4.98
CA GLU A 119 -1.55 14.28 -4.70
C GLU A 119 -1.49 13.31 -3.52
N VAL A 120 -2.67 13.07 -2.94
CA VAL A 120 -2.83 12.14 -1.82
C VAL A 120 -3.04 10.72 -2.36
N ILE A 121 -2.18 9.82 -1.91
CA ILE A 121 -2.25 8.38 -2.19
C ILE A 121 -2.66 7.68 -0.93
N THR A 122 -3.56 6.72 -1.04
CA THR A 122 -4.01 5.91 0.08
C THR A 122 -3.62 4.45 -0.13
N LEU A 123 -2.92 3.81 0.81
CA LEU A 123 -2.65 2.37 0.84
C LEU A 123 -3.55 1.69 1.88
N SER A 124 -4.14 0.56 1.51
CA SER A 124 -4.99 -0.24 2.39
C SER A 124 -4.54 -1.70 2.46
N PHE A 125 -4.20 -2.14 3.67
CA PHE A 125 -4.07 -3.53 4.13
C PHE A 125 -5.23 -3.83 5.08
N ASN A 126 -6.46 -3.79 4.56
CA ASN A 126 -7.67 -3.92 5.37
C ASN A 126 -8.39 -5.23 5.07
N ASN A 127 -8.58 -6.03 6.13
CA ASN A 127 -9.33 -7.28 6.07
C ASN A 127 -10.82 -7.10 5.75
N THR A 128 -11.39 -5.90 5.92
CA THR A 128 -12.80 -5.66 5.60
C THR A 128 -13.08 -5.57 4.11
N THR A 129 -12.06 -5.34 3.28
CA THR A 129 -12.18 -5.29 1.81
C THR A 129 -11.86 -6.64 1.16
N ASP A 130 -10.88 -7.36 1.73
CA ASP A 130 -10.43 -8.69 1.32
C ASP A 130 -9.56 -9.24 2.47
N ASP A 131 -9.80 -10.48 2.90
CA ASP A 131 -9.06 -11.12 4.01
C ASP A 131 -7.57 -11.28 3.68
N ASP A 132 -7.21 -11.28 2.39
CA ASP A 132 -5.83 -11.41 1.93
C ASP A 132 -5.06 -10.08 1.93
N TYR A 133 -5.73 -8.93 2.15
CA TYR A 133 -5.08 -7.61 2.12
C TYR A 133 -4.33 -7.35 3.43
N ILE A 134 -3.15 -7.94 3.52
CA ILE A 134 -2.28 -7.91 4.69
C ILE A 134 -0.84 -7.64 4.27
N MET A 135 -0.05 -7.16 5.22
CA MET A 135 1.40 -7.25 5.15
C MET A 135 1.88 -8.16 6.28
N THR A 136 2.85 -9.02 6.01
CA THR A 136 3.58 -9.74 7.04
C THR A 136 5.05 -9.34 6.98
N MET A 137 5.69 -9.30 8.15
CA MET A 137 7.13 -9.08 8.25
C MET A 137 7.71 -10.09 9.23
N ASN A 138 8.64 -10.93 8.77
CA ASN A 138 9.33 -11.85 9.65
C ASN A 138 10.49 -11.19 10.42
N ASP A 139 11.03 -11.90 11.41
CA ASP A 139 12.12 -11.38 12.26
C ASP A 139 13.44 -11.10 11.50
N TYR A 140 13.56 -11.55 10.23
CA TYR A 140 14.69 -11.22 9.36
C TYR A 140 14.43 -9.97 8.50
N GLY A 141 13.30 -9.30 8.70
CA GLY A 141 12.87 -8.14 7.93
C GLY A 141 12.37 -8.50 6.53
N GLN A 142 12.02 -9.75 6.26
CA GLN A 142 11.40 -10.12 4.99
C GLN A 142 9.91 -9.79 5.03
N ILE A 143 9.44 -9.10 3.99
CA ILE A 143 8.07 -8.61 3.86
C ILE A 143 7.37 -9.36 2.73
N MET A 144 6.17 -9.85 3.03
CA MET A 144 5.16 -10.22 2.03
C MET A 144 3.96 -9.27 2.18
N PHE A 145 3.28 -8.93 1.09
CA PHE A 145 2.08 -8.10 1.15
C PHE A 145 1.14 -8.38 -0.01
N LYS A 146 -0.14 -8.11 0.21
CA LYS A 146 -1.15 -7.83 -0.82
C LYS A 146 -1.92 -6.61 -0.35
N GLY A 147 -2.11 -5.61 -1.20
CA GLY A 147 -2.83 -4.39 -0.82
C GLY A 147 -3.32 -3.62 -2.02
N MET A 148 -4.06 -2.56 -1.75
CA MET A 148 -4.59 -1.66 -2.78
C MET A 148 -4.19 -0.22 -2.49
N LEU A 149 -3.83 0.48 -3.56
CA LEU A 149 -3.52 1.89 -3.57
C LEU A 149 -4.56 2.66 -4.37
N ILE A 150 -4.86 3.87 -3.89
CA ILE A 150 -5.80 4.79 -4.51
C ILE A 150 -5.15 6.16 -4.59
N ASN A 151 -5.11 6.75 -5.78
CA ASN A 151 -4.82 8.17 -5.95
C ASN A 151 -6.14 8.92 -6.16
N THR A 152 -6.42 9.92 -5.30
CA THR A 152 -7.68 10.69 -5.28
C THR A 152 -7.58 12.10 -5.87
N ALA A 153 -6.51 12.37 -6.62
CA ALA A 153 -6.16 13.64 -7.24
C ALA A 153 -7.30 14.52 -7.79
N GLU A 154 -8.23 13.94 -8.55
CA GLU A 154 -9.37 14.65 -9.15
C GLU A 154 -10.56 13.68 -9.27
N SER A 155 -11.69 14.14 -9.82
CA SER A 155 -13.00 13.47 -9.88
C SER A 155 -13.02 12.01 -10.38
N ASN A 156 -11.90 11.48 -10.87
CA ASN A 156 -11.69 10.09 -11.26
C ASN A 156 -10.52 9.49 -10.47
N ALA A 157 -10.82 8.88 -9.33
CA ALA A 157 -9.84 8.14 -8.55
C ALA A 157 -9.15 7.05 -9.40
N LYS A 158 -7.84 6.87 -9.21
CA LYS A 158 -7.04 5.84 -9.88
C LYS A 158 -6.69 4.76 -8.87
N TYR A 159 -7.02 3.52 -9.21
CA TYR A 159 -6.82 2.37 -8.33
C TYR A 159 -5.78 1.42 -8.92
N TRP A 160 -4.97 0.82 -8.06
CA TRP A 160 -4.15 -0.33 -8.43
C TRP A 160 -3.98 -1.24 -7.22
N SER A 161 -3.98 -2.55 -7.44
CA SER A 161 -3.56 -3.49 -6.41
C SER A 161 -2.09 -3.83 -6.59
N THR A 162 -1.46 -4.26 -5.51
CA THR A 162 -0.10 -4.75 -5.52
C THR A 162 0.05 -5.97 -4.63
N GLU A 163 0.90 -6.91 -5.04
CA GLU A 163 1.15 -8.15 -4.31
C GLU A 163 2.62 -8.53 -4.47
N ALA A 164 3.27 -8.92 -3.36
CA ALA A 164 4.60 -9.51 -3.38
C ALA A 164 4.53 -10.94 -3.95
N LYS A 165 5.27 -11.23 -5.02
CA LYS A 165 5.42 -12.57 -5.59
C LYS A 165 6.61 -13.32 -5.01
N ALA A 166 7.59 -12.57 -4.50
CA ALA A 166 8.69 -13.05 -3.68
C ALA A 166 8.93 -12.04 -2.55
N PRO A 167 9.41 -12.50 -1.37
CA PRO A 167 9.59 -11.62 -0.22
C PRO A 167 10.59 -10.52 -0.52
N PHE A 168 10.24 -9.28 -0.21
CA PHE A 168 11.17 -8.16 -0.17
C PHE A 168 11.93 -8.15 1.14
N THR A 169 13.14 -7.62 1.17
CA THR A 169 13.90 -7.38 2.40
C THR A 169 13.79 -5.91 2.77
N TYR A 170 13.22 -5.62 3.93
CA TYR A 170 13.22 -4.30 4.51
C TYR A 170 14.63 -3.89 4.95
N LYS A 171 15.02 -2.66 4.61
CA LYS A 171 16.25 -2.01 5.05
C LYS A 171 15.92 -0.64 5.63
N TYR A 172 16.72 -0.22 6.60
CA TYR A 172 16.68 1.11 7.18
C TYR A 172 18.10 1.60 7.37
N ASP A 173 18.46 2.66 6.66
CA ASP A 173 19.73 3.35 6.88
C ASP A 173 19.53 4.48 7.91
N ALA A 174 20.12 4.30 9.09
CA ALA A 174 20.03 5.27 10.17
C ALA A 174 20.77 6.59 9.86
N ASN A 175 21.72 6.60 8.92
CA ASN A 175 22.47 7.81 8.57
C ASN A 175 21.66 8.76 7.68
N THR A 176 20.86 8.18 6.79
CA THR A 176 19.99 8.91 5.85
C THR A 176 18.54 8.95 6.30
N VAL A 177 18.18 8.21 7.38
CA VAL A 177 16.81 8.04 7.88
C VAL A 177 15.88 7.55 6.75
N HIS A 178 16.44 6.74 5.86
CA HIS A 178 15.77 6.30 4.65
C HIS A 178 15.48 4.80 4.75
N PRO A 179 14.22 4.41 4.97
CA PRO A 179 13.81 3.02 4.82
C PRO A 179 13.66 2.69 3.32
N TYR A 180 13.93 1.45 2.91
CA TYR A 180 13.77 1.00 1.52
C TYR A 180 13.62 -0.53 1.43
N LEU A 181 13.17 -1.04 0.28
CA LEU A 181 13.06 -2.48 0.00
C LEU A 181 14.20 -2.94 -0.89
N THR A 182 14.68 -4.16 -0.68
CA THR A 182 15.65 -4.83 -1.55
C THR A 182 15.24 -6.27 -1.84
N LYS A 183 15.87 -6.90 -2.85
CA LYS A 183 15.84 -8.36 -3.06
C LYS A 183 14.45 -8.99 -3.10
N GLY A 184 13.54 -8.42 -3.88
CA GLY A 184 12.17 -8.94 -3.98
C GLY A 184 11.52 -8.61 -5.31
N ASN A 185 10.35 -9.18 -5.53
CA ASN A 185 9.51 -8.84 -6.67
C ASN A 185 8.04 -8.83 -6.31
N GLY A 186 7.30 -8.00 -7.03
CA GLY A 186 5.88 -7.84 -6.87
C GLY A 186 5.22 -7.63 -8.21
N VAL A 187 3.90 -7.65 -8.18
CA VAL A 187 3.04 -7.31 -9.31
C VAL A 187 2.23 -6.09 -8.94
N ILE A 188 1.94 -5.25 -9.92
CA ILE A 188 0.90 -4.23 -9.86
C ILE A 188 -0.17 -4.61 -10.88
N THR A 189 -1.42 -4.62 -10.42
CA THR A 189 -2.59 -4.94 -11.25
C THR A 189 -3.51 -3.73 -11.35
N GLY A 190 -4.00 -3.48 -12.54
CA GLY A 190 -4.91 -2.40 -12.90
C GLY A 190 -6.23 -2.93 -13.46
N LYS A 191 -6.91 -2.11 -14.28
CA LYS A 191 -8.20 -2.47 -14.87
C LYS A 191 -8.09 -3.71 -15.76
N ASP A 192 -9.19 -4.43 -15.92
CA ASP A 192 -9.28 -5.60 -16.80
C ASP A 192 -8.18 -6.66 -16.52
N ASN A 193 -7.69 -6.75 -15.28
CA ASN A 193 -6.58 -7.63 -14.85
C ASN A 193 -5.26 -7.41 -15.61
N GLN A 194 -5.07 -6.23 -16.19
CA GLN A 194 -3.79 -5.81 -16.75
C GLN A 194 -2.76 -5.72 -15.62
N HIS A 195 -1.53 -6.15 -15.87
CA HIS A 195 -0.51 -6.17 -14.83
C HIS A 195 0.89 -5.92 -15.39
N PHE A 196 1.79 -5.53 -14.51
CA PHE A 196 3.23 -5.52 -14.74
C PHE A 196 3.95 -5.93 -13.46
N ASN A 197 5.14 -6.51 -13.62
CA ASN A 197 6.01 -6.87 -12.51
C ASN A 197 6.96 -5.74 -12.17
N TRP A 198 7.32 -5.65 -10.90
CA TRP A 198 8.37 -4.75 -10.41
C TRP A 198 9.32 -5.50 -9.49
N TYR A 199 10.55 -5.01 -9.41
CA TYR A 199 11.67 -5.69 -8.77
C TYR A 199 12.48 -4.67 -8.00
N ALA A 200 12.90 -5.03 -6.79
CA ALA A 200 13.94 -4.30 -6.06
C ALA A 200 15.23 -5.11 -6.09
N ASP A 201 16.31 -4.49 -6.55
CA ASP A 201 17.63 -5.13 -6.55
C ASP A 201 18.27 -5.15 -5.15
N ASP A 202 19.56 -5.50 -5.08
CA ASP A 202 20.33 -5.57 -3.83
C ASP A 202 20.55 -4.20 -3.17
N GLU A 203 20.51 -3.12 -3.95
CA GLU A 203 20.75 -1.75 -3.53
C GLU A 203 19.45 -0.97 -3.30
N GLY A 204 18.31 -1.55 -3.71
CA GLY A 204 16.98 -0.96 -3.57
C GLY A 204 16.54 -0.17 -4.80
N HIS A 205 17.24 -0.31 -5.93
CA HIS A 205 16.78 0.26 -7.18
C HIS A 205 15.58 -0.53 -7.71
N ILE A 206 14.51 0.20 -8.00
CA ILE A 206 13.29 -0.36 -8.54
C ILE A 206 13.39 -0.44 -10.06
N SER A 207 12.96 -1.57 -10.61
CA SER A 207 12.83 -1.78 -12.06
C SER A 207 11.50 -2.47 -12.37
N VAL A 208 11.01 -2.32 -13.59
CA VAL A 208 9.69 -2.83 -14.01
C VAL A 208 9.75 -3.59 -15.33
N ALA A 209 8.93 -4.63 -15.44
CA ALA A 209 8.77 -5.46 -16.65
C ALA A 209 7.31 -5.81 -16.87
N ARG A 210 6.85 -5.81 -18.13
CA ARG A 210 5.52 -6.27 -18.52
C ARG A 210 5.46 -7.78 -18.65
#